data_AF-A0A9W6T2I8-F1
#
_entry.id   AF-A0A9W6T2I8-F1
#
_cell.length_a   1.000
_cell.length_b   1.000
_cell.length_c   1.000
_cell.angle_alpha   90.00
_cell.angle_beta   90.00
_cell.angle_gamma   90.00
#
_symmetry.space_group_name_H-M   'P 1'
#
loop_
_entity.id
_entity.type
_entity.pdbx_description
1 polymer ?
#
loop_
_entity_poly.entity_id
_entity_poly.type
_entity_poly.pdbx_seq_one_letter_code
_entity_poly.pdbx_strand_id
1 'polypeptide(L)'
;MQARYAIMKTFLDAGEGLASLEYTKDDFSDLVIKLDPSKIETVGQKAIGEFLNKLHVYKCSADVVGGTKFYNDITSVSPEIRKFRDIVLEKKLARKQLIQANTIISEDDVAIKEYPETEIGMIDSFAERDI
;
A
#
# COMPACT_ATOMS: atom_id res chain seq x y z
N MET A 1 -0.56 5.00 2.43
CA MET A 1 0.80 4.55 2.05
C MET A 1 1.71 4.37 3.28
N GLN A 2 1.67 5.27 4.27
CA GLN A 2 2.52 5.23 5.47
C GLN A 2 2.55 3.87 6.20
N ALA A 3 1.40 3.22 6.41
CA ALA A 3 1.36 1.89 7.05
C ALA A 3 2.08 0.80 6.25
N ARG A 4 1.99 0.82 4.91
CA ARG A 4 2.72 -0.12 4.05
C ARG A 4 4.22 0.13 4.11
N TYR A 5 4.63 1.39 4.22
CA TYR A 5 6.02 1.76 4.46
C TYR A 5 6.53 1.22 5.81
N ALA A 6 5.75 1.35 6.89
CA ALA A 6 6.10 0.77 8.18
C ALA A 6 6.35 -0.73 8.09
N ILE A 7 5.43 -1.47 7.45
CA ILE A 7 5.56 -2.93 7.26
C ILE A 7 6.80 -3.28 6.43
N MET A 8 7.02 -2.58 5.31
CA MET A 8 8.22 -2.78 4.49
C MET A 8 9.49 -2.53 5.31
N LYS A 9 9.52 -1.43 6.09
CA LYS A 9 10.65 -1.10 6.96
C LYS A 9 10.86 -2.16 8.03
N THR A 10 9.81 -2.72 8.63
CA THR A 10 9.90 -3.87 9.54
C THR A 10 10.66 -5.03 8.91
N PHE A 11 10.39 -5.36 7.64
CA PHE A 11 11.08 -6.46 6.95
C PHE A 11 12.52 -6.12 6.53
N LEU A 12 12.79 -4.85 6.16
CA LEU A 12 14.15 -4.40 5.88
C LEU A 12 15.01 -4.40 7.16
N ASP A 13 14.45 -3.92 8.27
CA ASP A 13 15.12 -3.83 9.57
C ASP A 13 15.27 -5.20 10.26
N ALA A 14 14.45 -6.20 9.90
CA ALA A 14 14.56 -7.57 10.40
C ALA A 14 15.92 -8.23 10.06
N GLY A 15 16.58 -7.75 9.01
CA GLY A 15 17.88 -8.25 8.58
C GLY A 15 17.79 -9.68 8.03
N GLU A 16 18.89 -10.43 8.18
CA GLU A 16 19.04 -11.82 7.74
C GLU A 16 18.80 -12.06 6.24
N GLY A 17 18.76 -10.99 5.43
CA GLY A 17 18.52 -11.06 3.99
C GLY A 17 17.09 -11.43 3.60
N LEU A 18 16.10 -11.16 4.45
CA LEU A 18 14.69 -11.34 4.10
C LEU A 18 14.28 -10.39 2.95
N ALA A 19 14.54 -9.10 3.11
CA ALA A 19 14.21 -8.09 2.13
C ALA A 19 15.37 -7.11 1.93
N SER A 20 15.56 -6.65 0.70
CA SER A 20 16.56 -5.64 0.36
C SER A 20 16.10 -4.74 -0.79
N LEU A 21 16.72 -3.56 -0.87
CA LEU A 21 16.60 -2.64 -2.00
C LEU A 21 17.88 -2.76 -2.83
N GLU A 22 17.77 -3.31 -4.04
CA GLU A 22 18.89 -3.51 -4.95
C GLU A 22 18.80 -2.52 -6.12
N TYR A 23 19.92 -1.93 -6.50
CA TYR A 23 20.06 -1.01 -7.63
C TYR A 23 21.52 -1.03 -8.09
N THR A 24 21.76 -0.75 -9.38
CA THR A 24 23.11 -0.68 -9.96
C THR A 24 23.43 0.68 -10.56
N LYS A 25 22.41 1.49 -10.84
CA LYS A 25 22.57 2.82 -11.43
C LYS A 25 22.50 3.92 -10.38
N ASP A 26 23.24 4.99 -10.61
CA ASP A 26 23.28 6.17 -9.73
C ASP A 26 21.94 6.93 -9.69
N ASP A 27 21.11 6.79 -10.73
CA ASP A 27 19.78 7.40 -10.83
C ASP A 27 18.66 6.55 -10.20
N PHE A 28 18.99 5.36 -9.69
CA PHE A 28 18.05 4.38 -9.14
C PHE A 28 16.94 3.94 -10.11
N SER A 29 17.09 4.19 -11.42
CA SER A 29 16.08 3.84 -12.43
C SER A 29 15.85 2.33 -12.54
N ASP A 30 16.76 1.52 -12.01
CA ASP A 30 16.69 0.07 -11.91
C ASP A 30 16.41 -0.44 -10.49
N LEU A 31 15.89 0.41 -9.59
CA LEU A 31 15.55 0.01 -8.23
C LEU A 31 14.59 -1.19 -8.20
N VAL A 32 14.99 -2.26 -7.53
CA VAL A 32 14.21 -3.47 -7.30
C VAL A 32 14.08 -3.73 -5.80
N ILE A 33 12.87 -4.10 -5.37
CA ILE A 33 12.63 -4.65 -4.04
C ILE A 33 12.80 -6.17 -4.17
N LYS A 34 13.79 -6.73 -3.49
CA LYS A 34 14.03 -8.17 -3.44
C LYS A 34 13.54 -8.75 -2.13
N LEU A 35 12.90 -9.91 -2.23
CA LEU A 35 12.38 -10.66 -1.09
C LEU A 35 12.84 -12.11 -1.24
N ASP A 36 13.40 -12.69 -0.18
CA ASP A 36 13.78 -14.11 -0.10
C ASP A 36 12.59 -14.93 0.43
N PRO A 37 11.93 -15.74 -0.42
CA PRO A 37 10.75 -16.50 -0.01
C PRO A 37 11.03 -17.52 1.10
N SER A 38 12.26 -18.05 1.15
CA SER A 38 12.64 -19.08 2.13
C SER A 38 12.67 -18.55 3.56
N LYS A 39 12.73 -17.23 3.74
CA LYS A 39 12.83 -16.55 5.04
C LYS A 39 11.52 -15.93 5.51
N ILE A 40 10.44 -16.06 4.73
CA ILE A 40 9.15 -15.47 5.08
C ILE A 40 8.62 -16.06 6.39
N GLU A 41 8.61 -17.39 6.53
CA GLU A 41 8.07 -18.06 7.71
C GLU A 41 9.00 -17.97 8.93
N THR A 42 10.31 -17.84 8.70
CA THR A 42 11.31 -17.84 9.79
C THR A 42 11.62 -16.43 10.29
N VAL A 43 12.08 -15.55 9.40
CA VAL A 43 12.47 -14.17 9.74
C VAL A 43 11.27 -13.24 9.65
N GLY A 44 10.51 -13.32 8.56
CA GLY A 44 9.39 -12.41 8.27
C GLY A 44 8.27 -12.53 9.29
N GLN A 45 7.82 -13.75 9.58
CA GLN A 45 6.74 -14.01 10.53
C GLN A 45 7.12 -13.55 11.95
N LYS A 46 8.37 -13.77 12.36
CA LYS A 46 8.87 -13.29 13.65
C LYS A 46 8.87 -11.76 13.72
N ALA A 47 9.46 -11.10 12.72
CA ALA A 47 9.57 -9.64 12.69
C ALA A 47 8.21 -8.94 12.69
N ILE A 48 7.28 -9.43 11.86
CA ILE A 48 5.93 -8.86 11.82
C ILE A 48 5.14 -9.19 13.10
N GLY A 49 5.36 -10.37 13.69
CA GLY A 49 4.73 -10.75 14.96
C GLY A 49 5.13 -9.81 16.10
N GLU A 50 6.41 -9.49 16.23
CA GLU A 50 6.92 -8.53 17.22
C GLU A 50 6.36 -7.11 17.00
N PHE A 51 6.31 -6.67 15.74
CA PHE A 51 5.73 -5.38 15.35
C PHE A 51 4.23 -5.30 15.71
N LEU A 52 3.45 -6.31 15.35
CA LEU A 52 2.02 -6.38 15.62
C LEU A 52 1.72 -6.46 17.11
N ASN A 53 2.52 -7.21 17.88
CA ASN A 53 2.37 -7.30 19.32
C ASN A 53 2.52 -5.92 19.98
N LYS A 54 3.58 -5.17 19.62
CA LYS A 54 3.78 -3.80 20.12
C LYS A 54 2.61 -2.87 19.76
N LEU A 55 2.15 -2.89 18.51
CA LEU A 55 0.98 -2.10 18.09
C LEU A 55 -0.27 -2.46 18.91
N HIS A 56 -0.50 -3.74 19.13
CA HIS A 56 -1.66 -4.23 19.87
C HIS A 56 -1.61 -3.79 21.33
N VAL A 57 -0.46 -3.94 22.00
CA VAL A 57 -0.26 -3.52 23.39
C VAL A 57 -0.55 -2.02 23.55
N TYR A 58 0.09 -1.16 22.75
CA TYR A 58 -0.14 0.30 22.84
C TYR A 58 -1.60 0.69 22.56
N LYS A 59 -2.25 0.04 21.59
CA LYS A 59 -3.66 0.29 21.30
C LYS A 59 -4.56 -0.11 22.47
N CYS A 60 -4.36 -1.30 23.03
CA CYS A 60 -5.21 -1.86 24.09
C CYS A 60 -5.00 -1.18 25.45
N SER A 61 -3.79 -0.68 25.72
CA SER A 61 -3.50 0.09 26.95
C SER A 61 -3.87 1.57 26.84
N ALA A 62 -4.34 2.04 25.68
CA ALA A 62 -4.54 3.46 25.36
C ALA A 62 -3.29 4.33 25.63
N ASP A 63 -2.09 3.75 25.49
CA ASP A 63 -0.83 4.48 25.65
C ASP A 63 -0.51 5.27 24.38
N VAL A 64 -1.10 6.47 24.30
CA VAL A 64 -0.91 7.40 23.18
C VAL A 64 0.54 7.83 23.06
N VAL A 65 1.24 8.09 24.17
CA VAL A 65 2.62 8.60 24.15
C VAL A 65 3.57 7.55 23.58
N GLY A 66 3.52 6.32 24.10
CA GLY A 66 4.32 5.20 23.62
C GLY A 66 3.96 4.79 22.20
N GLY A 67 2.66 4.67 21.90
CA GLY A 67 2.16 4.27 20.58
C GLY A 67 2.50 5.26 19.47
N THR A 68 2.32 6.56 19.73
CA THR A 68 2.67 7.62 18.76
C THR A 68 4.18 7.66 18.51
N LYS A 69 5.01 7.57 19.56
CA LYS A 69 6.46 7.52 19.40
C LYS A 69 6.87 6.32 18.54
N PHE A 70 6.42 5.13 18.92
CA PHE A 70 6.73 3.89 18.20
C PHE A 70 6.33 3.96 16.71
N TYR A 71 5.11 4.43 16.42
CA TYR A 71 4.64 4.50 15.04
C TYR A 71 5.34 5.58 14.22
N ASN A 72 5.68 6.72 14.82
CA ASN A 72 6.44 7.77 14.14
C ASN A 72 7.88 7.32 13.86
N ASP A 73 8.54 6.64 14.79
CA ASP A 73 9.90 6.16 14.61
C ASP A 73 10.00 5.16 13.44
N ILE A 74 9.07 4.21 13.35
CA ILE A 74 9.05 3.25 12.24
C ILE A 74 8.59 3.88 10.93
N THR A 75 7.71 4.87 10.94
CA THR A 75 7.25 5.53 9.71
C THR A 75 8.13 6.68 9.26
N SER A 76 9.10 7.09 10.07
CA SER A 76 10.07 8.11 9.72
C SER A 76 10.98 7.63 8.59
N VAL A 77 11.12 8.47 7.56
CA VAL A 77 11.88 8.17 6.35
C VAL A 77 13.34 8.55 6.59
N SER A 78 14.22 7.54 6.62
CA SER A 78 15.66 7.78 6.76
C SER A 78 16.24 8.47 5.54
N PRO A 79 17.40 9.15 5.67
CA PRO A 79 18.10 9.74 4.52
C PRO A 79 18.42 8.72 3.42
N GLU A 80 18.65 7.45 3.77
CA GLU A 80 18.92 6.38 2.80
C GLU A 80 17.69 6.07 1.94
N ILE A 81 16.53 5.89 2.55
CA ILE A 81 15.28 5.63 1.83
C ILE A 81 14.84 6.87 1.04
N ARG A 82 15.09 8.07 1.57
CA ARG A 82 14.70 9.34 0.93
C ARG A 82 15.30 9.49 -0.48
N LYS A 83 16.47 8.91 -0.75
CA LYS A 83 17.14 8.94 -2.07
C LYS A 83 16.25 8.37 -3.19
N PHE A 84 15.41 7.39 -2.88
CA PHE A 84 14.56 6.72 -3.87
C PHE A 84 13.25 7.48 -4.15
N ARG A 85 12.96 8.57 -3.43
CA ARG A 85 11.66 9.24 -3.53
C ARG A 85 11.41 9.80 -4.92
N ASP A 86 12.43 10.36 -5.55
CA ASP A 86 12.27 11.05 -6.83
C ASP A 86 11.99 10.05 -7.95
N ILE A 87 12.69 8.91 -8.00
CA ILE A 87 12.40 7.84 -8.96
C ILE A 87 11.03 7.20 -8.73
N VAL A 88 10.58 7.06 -7.47
CA VAL A 88 9.23 6.57 -7.15
C VAL A 88 8.15 7.53 -7.64
N LEU A 89 8.40 8.84 -7.59
CA LEU A 89 7.49 9.83 -8.14
C LEU A 89 7.50 9.85 -9.67
N GLU A 90 8.68 9.73 -10.29
CA GLU A 90 8.83 9.68 -11.74
C GLU A 90 8.10 8.46 -12.33
N LYS A 91 8.21 7.29 -11.69
CA LYS A 91 7.51 6.06 -12.09
C LYS A 91 6.10 5.91 -11.53
N LYS A 92 5.54 6.96 -10.90
CA LYS A 92 4.22 6.89 -10.27
C LYS A 92 3.14 6.70 -11.35
N LEU A 93 2.39 5.61 -11.23
CA LEU A 93 1.22 5.39 -12.06
C LEU A 93 0.03 6.22 -11.55
N ALA A 94 -0.71 6.82 -12.49
CA ALA A 94 -1.98 7.48 -12.18
C ALA A 94 -2.94 6.47 -11.54
N ARG A 95 -3.74 6.93 -10.57
CA ARG A 95 -4.72 6.05 -9.93
C ARG A 95 -5.82 5.73 -10.94
N LYS A 96 -6.04 4.44 -11.18
CA LYS A 96 -7.09 3.96 -12.08
C LYS A 96 -8.45 4.53 -11.66
N GLN A 97 -9.20 5.05 -12.62
CA GLN A 97 -10.62 5.32 -12.45
C GLN A 97 -11.37 4.01 -12.71
N LEU A 98 -12.38 3.74 -11.90
CA LEU A 98 -13.22 2.55 -12.02
C LEU A 98 -14.61 3.03 -12.37
N ILE A 99 -15.16 2.45 -13.43
CA ILE A 99 -16.52 2.74 -13.87
C ILE A 99 -17.43 1.74 -13.17
N GLN A 100 -18.53 2.24 -12.62
CA GLN A 100 -19.50 1.42 -11.89
C GLN A 100 -20.77 1.30 -12.72
N ALA A 101 -21.31 0.09 -12.77
CA ALA A 101 -22.62 -0.17 -13.35
C ALA A 101 -23.73 0.52 -12.56
N ASN A 102 -24.85 0.80 -13.22
CA ASN A 102 -26.08 1.24 -12.58
C ASN A 102 -27.10 0.08 -12.56
N THR A 103 -28.06 0.16 -11.66
CA THR A 103 -29.20 -0.76 -11.59
C THR A 103 -30.47 -0.03 -11.99
N ILE A 104 -31.27 -0.61 -12.88
CA ILE A 104 -32.51 -0.02 -13.41
C ILE A 104 -33.67 -0.95 -13.07
N ILE A 105 -34.74 -0.40 -12.49
CA ILE A 105 -35.97 -1.15 -12.24
C ILE A 105 -36.73 -1.27 -13.57
N SER A 106 -37.02 -2.50 -13.98
CA SER A 106 -37.79 -2.81 -15.18
C SER A 106 -38.96 -3.70 -14.77
N GLU A 107 -40.15 -3.10 -14.66
CA GLU A 107 -41.37 -3.78 -14.18
C GLU A 107 -41.14 -4.45 -12.81
N ASP A 108 -41.09 -5.78 -12.74
CA ASP A 108 -40.90 -6.57 -11.52
C ASP A 108 -39.45 -7.06 -11.32
N ASP A 109 -38.52 -6.71 -12.22
CA ASP A 109 -37.12 -7.14 -12.20
C ASP A 109 -36.14 -5.96 -12.10
N VAL A 110 -34.90 -6.26 -11.70
CA VAL A 110 -33.78 -5.30 -11.66
C VAL A 110 -32.74 -5.68 -12.71
N ALA A 111 -32.52 -4.79 -13.67
CA ALA A 111 -31.49 -4.92 -14.70
C ALA A 111 -30.20 -4.21 -14.30
N ILE A 112 -29.04 -4.78 -14.66
CA ILE A 112 -27.73 -4.15 -14.52
C ILE A 112 -27.35 -3.51 -15.85
N LYS A 113 -27.02 -2.21 -15.82
CA LYS A 113 -26.48 -1.47 -16.95
C LYS A 113 -25.00 -1.23 -16.73
N GLU A 114 -24.17 -1.93 -17.50
CA GLU A 114 -22.72 -1.73 -17.54
C GLU A 114 -22.35 -0.65 -18.56
N TYR A 115 -21.20 -0.03 -18.35
CA TYR A 115 -20.68 1.05 -19.19
C TYR A 115 -19.29 0.68 -19.73
N PRO A 116 -18.94 1.10 -20.97
CA PRO A 116 -17.61 0.86 -21.52
C PRO A 116 -16.50 1.47 -20.65
N GLU A 117 -15.32 0.83 -20.61
CA GLU A 117 -14.10 1.33 -19.94
C GLU A 117 -13.46 2.52 -20.67
N THR A 118 -14.22 3.59 -20.86
CA THR A 118 -13.82 4.83 -21.54
C THR A 118 -14.22 6.05 -20.73
N GLU A 119 -13.67 7.21 -21.08
CA GLU A 119 -14.02 8.49 -20.46
C GLU A 119 -15.51 8.80 -20.65
N ILE A 120 -16.05 8.48 -21.82
CA ILE A 120 -17.48 8.64 -22.14
C ILE A 120 -18.32 7.68 -21.28
N GLY A 121 -17.94 6.40 -21.22
CA GLY A 121 -18.64 5.42 -20.37
C GLY A 121 -18.64 5.81 -18.89
N MET A 122 -17.57 6.46 -18.42
CA MET A 122 -17.52 7.00 -17.06
C MET A 122 -18.54 8.13 -16.89
N ILE A 123 -18.62 9.07 -17.83
CA ILE A 123 -19.59 10.18 -17.78
C ILE A 123 -21.02 9.64 -17.83
N ASP A 124 -21.31 8.73 -18.76
CA ASP A 124 -22.63 8.12 -18.92
C ASP A 124 -23.07 7.39 -17.64
N SER A 125 -22.13 6.69 -16.98
CA SER A 125 -22.41 5.99 -15.72
C SER A 125 -22.89 6.90 -14.59
N PHE A 126 -22.49 8.17 -14.61
CA PHE A 126 -22.96 9.18 -13.64
C PHE A 126 -24.16 9.95 -14.16
N ALA A 127 -24.20 10.26 -15.46
CA ALA A 127 -25.30 10.99 -16.07
C ALA A 127 -26.63 10.24 -15.95
N GLU A 128 -26.59 8.91 -16.02
CA GLU A 128 -27.76 8.04 -15.90
C GLU A 128 -27.96 7.47 -14.50
N ARG A 129 -27.17 7.93 -13.50
CA ARG A 129 -27.32 7.49 -12.11
C ARG A 129 -28.39 8.33 -11.43
N ASP A 130 -29.27 7.67 -10.68
CA ASP A 130 -30.38 8.32 -9.96
C ASP A 130 -31.43 8.96 -10.89
N ILE A 131 -31.59 8.37 -12.08
CA ILE A 131 -32.66 8.66 -13.05
C ILE A 131 -33.67 7.52 -13.06
#